data_AF-A0A845A298-F1
#
_entry.id   AF-A0A845A298-F1
#
_cell.length_a   1.000
_cell.length_b   1.000
_cell.length_c   1.000
_cell.angle_alpha   90.00
_cell.angle_beta   90.00
_cell.angle_gamma   90.00
#
_symmetry.space_group_name_H-M   'P 1'
#
loop_
_entity.id
_entity.type
_entity.pdbx_description
1 polymer ?
#
loop_
_entity_poly.entity_id
_entity_poly.type
_entity_poly.pdbx_seq_one_letter_code
_entity_poly.pdbx_strand_id
1 'polypeptide(L)'
;MPIKVSSAKSKGRRLQQAARDAILAAFPDLEEGDVRSCAMGSQGEDLQLSPAAARAFPFSVECKAKAKGFTVLYDALGQAAGQNDRTPLAVVKQDRRKPLVVIDLDDFLKLVRR
;
A
#
# COMPACT_ATOMS: atom_id res chain seq x y z
N MET A 1 6.93 3.07 26.45
CA MET A 1 8.23 2.54 25.98
C MET A 1 8.25 2.50 24.46
N PRO A 2 9.38 2.82 23.80
CA PRO A 2 9.53 2.61 22.36
C PRO A 2 9.33 1.14 22.00
N ILE A 3 8.75 0.86 20.83
CA ILE A 3 8.52 -0.52 20.39
C ILE A 3 9.85 -1.22 20.18
N LYS A 4 9.93 -2.53 20.47
CA LYS A 4 11.12 -3.32 20.17
C LYS A 4 11.38 -3.30 18.66
N VAL A 5 12.65 -3.22 18.25
CA VAL A 5 13.05 -3.20 16.83
C VAL A 5 12.50 -4.43 16.08
N SER A 6 12.49 -5.60 16.72
CA SER A 6 11.91 -6.83 16.15
C SER A 6 10.41 -6.68 15.87
N SER A 7 9.67 -6.06 16.78
CA SER A 7 8.24 -5.75 16.59
C SER A 7 8.01 -4.74 15.46
N ALA A 8 8.86 -3.72 15.35
CA ALA A 8 8.80 -2.75 14.25
C ALA A 8 8.99 -3.43 12.88
N LYS A 9 10.04 -4.24 12.75
CA LYS A 9 10.32 -5.03 11.53
C LYS A 9 9.20 -6.02 11.22
N SER A 10 8.62 -6.64 12.25
CA SER A 10 7.50 -7.57 12.10
C SER A 10 6.22 -6.88 11.60
N LYS A 11 5.96 -5.63 12.00
CA LYS A 11 4.84 -4.84 11.45
C LYS A 11 5.05 -4.49 9.98
N GLY A 12 6.26 -4.03 9.61
CA GLY A 12 6.59 -3.74 8.21
C GLY A 12 6.42 -4.95 7.31
N ARG A 13 6.99 -6.10 7.72
CA ARG A 13 6.86 -7.37 6.98
C ARG A 13 5.42 -7.79 6.74
N ARG A 14 4.56 -7.68 7.76
CA ARG A 14 3.12 -8.03 7.62
C ARG A 14 2.42 -7.14 6.61
N LEU A 15 2.75 -5.84 6.57
CA LEU A 15 2.17 -4.93 5.59
C LEU A 15 2.63 -5.28 4.16
N GLN A 16 3.92 -5.58 3.97
CA GLN A 16 4.44 -6.02 2.67
C GLN A 16 3.76 -7.32 2.19
N GLN A 17 3.59 -8.29 3.10
CA GLN A 17 2.88 -9.54 2.80
C GLN A 17 1.41 -9.29 2.44
N ALA A 18 0.72 -8.45 3.21
CA ALA A 18 -0.67 -8.09 2.92
C ALA A 18 -0.81 -7.39 1.55
N ALA A 19 0.11 -6.48 1.21
CA ALA A 19 0.12 -5.83 -0.09
C ALA A 19 0.37 -6.83 -1.25
N ARG A 20 1.33 -7.75 -1.08
CA ARG A 20 1.57 -8.85 -2.03
C ARG A 20 0.30 -9.68 -2.23
N ASP A 21 -0.31 -10.12 -1.14
CA ASP A 21 -1.47 -11.01 -1.17
C ASP A 21 -2.67 -10.32 -1.84
N ALA A 22 -2.87 -9.03 -1.56
CA ALA A 22 -3.91 -8.23 -2.20
C ALA A 22 -3.69 -8.08 -3.72
N ILE A 23 -2.44 -7.87 -4.16
CA ILE A 23 -2.12 -7.82 -5.59
C ILE A 23 -2.38 -9.18 -6.24
N LEU A 24 -1.88 -10.28 -5.69
CA LEU A 24 -2.14 -11.61 -6.25
C LEU A 24 -3.63 -11.95 -6.32
N ALA A 25 -4.42 -11.52 -5.32
CA ALA A 25 -5.88 -11.69 -5.34
C ALA A 25 -6.58 -10.82 -6.40
N ALA A 26 -6.04 -9.64 -6.71
CA ALA A 26 -6.60 -8.72 -7.70
C ALA A 26 -6.26 -9.09 -9.15
N PHE A 27 -5.19 -9.85 -9.36
CA PHE A 27 -4.68 -10.24 -10.68
C PHE A 27 -4.55 -11.77 -10.78
N PRO A 28 -5.65 -12.51 -11.05
CA PRO A 28 -5.68 -13.97 -10.98
C PRO A 28 -4.80 -14.67 -12.04
N ASP A 29 -4.37 -13.95 -13.07
CA ASP A 29 -3.44 -14.46 -14.10
C ASP A 29 -1.98 -14.50 -13.60
N LEU A 30 -1.68 -13.93 -12.43
CA LEU A 30 -0.35 -13.98 -11.83
C LEU A 30 -0.17 -15.22 -10.96
N GLU A 31 1.00 -15.83 -11.04
CA GLU A 31 1.39 -16.94 -10.18
C GLU A 31 1.88 -16.43 -8.82
N GLU A 32 1.85 -17.29 -7.80
CA GLU A 32 2.33 -16.95 -6.44
C GLU A 32 3.77 -16.38 -6.45
N GLY A 33 4.60 -16.84 -7.39
CA GLY A 33 5.98 -16.42 -7.54
C GLY A 33 6.17 -15.04 -8.18
N ASP A 34 5.14 -14.47 -8.81
CA ASP A 34 5.22 -13.24 -9.59
C ASP A 34 5.27 -11.97 -8.73
N VAL A 35 4.81 -12.04 -7.48
CA VAL A 35 4.88 -10.94 -6.51
C VAL A 35 5.48 -11.47 -5.22
N ARG A 36 6.60 -10.88 -4.76
CA ARG A 36 7.29 -11.32 -3.55
C ARG A 36 7.60 -10.16 -2.63
N SER A 37 7.37 -10.32 -1.32
CA SER A 37 7.83 -9.35 -0.32
C SER A 37 9.32 -9.51 -0.05
N CYS A 38 10.05 -8.40 0.03
CA CYS A 38 11.48 -8.41 0.37
C CYS A 38 11.75 -8.70 1.85
N ALA A 39 12.96 -9.19 2.15
CA ALA A 39 13.43 -9.27 3.52
C ALA A 39 13.62 -7.85 4.09
N MET A 40 13.15 -7.60 5.32
CA MET A 40 13.32 -6.31 5.98
C MET A 40 14.79 -5.91 6.09
N GLY A 41 15.18 -4.81 5.43
CA GLY A 41 16.55 -4.28 5.42
C GLY A 41 17.34 -4.60 4.15
N SER A 42 16.75 -5.30 3.19
CA SER A 42 17.27 -5.41 1.83
C SER A 42 17.21 -4.05 1.11
N GLN A 43 18.16 -3.82 0.20
CA GLN A 43 18.09 -2.67 -0.72
C GLN A 43 17.14 -3.00 -1.88
N GLY A 44 16.38 -2.01 -2.34
CA GLY A 44 15.41 -2.15 -3.43
C GLY A 44 13.97 -1.91 -2.99
N GLU A 45 13.03 -2.26 -3.85
CA GLU A 45 11.59 -2.11 -3.61
C GLU A 45 11.08 -3.09 -2.55
N ASP A 46 10.00 -2.72 -1.85
CA ASP A 46 9.43 -3.60 -0.83
C ASP A 46 8.74 -4.84 -1.43
N LEU A 47 8.30 -4.75 -2.69
CA LEU A 47 7.76 -5.84 -3.48
C LEU A 47 8.62 -6.07 -4.74
N GLN A 48 9.00 -7.31 -4.98
CA GLN A 48 9.62 -7.74 -6.23
C GLN A 48 8.54 -8.25 -7.17
N LEU A 49 8.53 -7.72 -8.39
CA LEU A 49 7.59 -8.08 -9.44
C LEU A 49 8.33 -8.84 -10.55
N SER A 50 7.74 -9.93 -11.03
CA SER A 50 8.16 -10.53 -12.30
C SER A 50 7.84 -9.60 -13.48
N PRO A 51 8.37 -9.86 -14.69
CA PRO A 51 7.97 -9.11 -15.88
C PRO A 51 6.47 -9.18 -16.17
N ALA A 52 5.79 -10.28 -15.81
CA ALA A 52 4.35 -10.41 -15.97
C ALA A 52 3.60 -9.51 -14.97
N ALA A 53 3.97 -9.58 -13.69
CA ALA A 53 3.41 -8.72 -12.65
C ALA A 53 3.66 -7.23 -12.93
N ALA A 54 4.86 -6.84 -13.39
CA ALA A 54 5.17 -5.45 -13.69
C ALA A 54 4.36 -4.89 -14.88
N ARG A 55 3.92 -5.75 -15.82
CA ARG A 55 3.01 -5.34 -16.92
C ARG A 55 1.58 -5.19 -16.45
N ALA A 56 1.12 -6.06 -15.55
CA ALA A 56 -0.24 -6.02 -14.99
C ALA A 56 -0.41 -4.90 -13.95
N PHE A 57 0.59 -4.75 -13.07
CA PHE A 57 0.64 -3.81 -11.96
C PHE A 57 1.94 -2.97 -12.05
N PRO A 58 1.95 -1.91 -12.87
CA PRO A 58 3.17 -1.13 -13.17
C PRO A 58 3.48 -0.08 -12.09
N PHE A 59 3.52 -0.49 -10.81
CA PHE A 59 3.77 0.41 -9.68
C PHE A 59 4.94 -0.08 -8.83
N SER A 60 5.80 0.85 -8.42
CA SER A 60 6.84 0.63 -7.41
C SER A 60 6.24 0.83 -6.03
N VAL A 61 6.28 -0.20 -5.18
CA VAL A 61 5.56 -0.22 -3.90
C VAL A 61 6.51 -0.01 -2.73
N GLU A 62 6.15 0.94 -1.85
CA GLU A 62 6.79 1.19 -0.56
C GLU A 62 5.75 1.07 0.57
N CYS A 63 6.00 0.17 1.51
CA CYS A 63 5.14 -0.13 2.65
C CYS A 63 5.62 0.59 3.91
N LYS A 64 4.75 1.41 4.52
CA LYS A 64 5.04 2.09 5.79
C LYS A 64 3.96 1.82 6.83
N ALA A 65 4.28 0.96 7.80
CA ALA A 65 3.44 0.75 8.99
C ALA A 65 4.01 1.53 10.18
N LYS A 66 3.32 2.61 10.59
CA LYS A 66 3.70 3.42 11.76
C LYS A 66 2.49 3.69 12.65
N ALA A 67 2.72 3.81 13.96
CA ALA A 67 1.66 4.12 14.92
C ALA A 67 1.23 5.60 14.89
N LYS A 68 2.08 6.48 14.37
CA LYS A 68 1.85 7.94 14.26
C LYS A 68 2.42 8.43 12.93
N GLY A 69 1.93 9.58 12.46
CA GLY A 69 2.42 10.25 11.25
C GLY A 69 1.50 10.14 10.04
N PHE A 70 0.44 9.33 10.11
CA PHE A 70 -0.58 9.20 9.05
C PHE A 70 -1.97 9.68 9.47
N THR A 71 -2.13 10.17 10.71
CA THR A 71 -3.43 10.56 11.29
C THR A 71 -4.22 11.51 10.39
N VAL A 72 -3.59 12.56 9.88
CA VAL A 72 -4.24 13.52 8.96
C VAL A 72 -4.78 12.86 7.69
N LEU A 73 -4.09 11.82 7.18
CA LEU A 73 -4.53 11.09 5.99
C LEU A 73 -5.78 10.25 6.28
N TYR A 74 -5.75 9.51 7.41
CA TYR A 74 -6.88 8.69 7.84
C TYR A 74 -8.09 9.54 8.24
N ASP A 75 -7.88 10.67 8.92
CA ASP A 75 -8.95 11.59 9.29
C ASP A 75 -9.62 12.19 8.05
N ALA A 76 -8.84 12.61 7.05
CA ALA A 76 -9.38 13.13 5.79
C ALA A 76 -10.17 12.06 5.00
N LEU A 77 -9.65 10.83 4.96
CA LEU A 77 -10.35 9.71 4.29
C LEU A 77 -11.63 9.33 5.06
N GLY A 78 -11.59 9.32 6.40
CA GLY A 78 -12.75 9.06 7.24
C GLY A 78 -13.84 10.14 7.11
N GLN A 79 -13.46 11.41 6.97
CA GLN A 79 -14.39 12.49 6.65
C GLN A 79 -15.05 12.28 5.29
N ALA A 80 -14.31 11.85 4.27
CA ALA A 80 -14.88 11.56 2.95
C ALA A 80 -15.86 10.36 3.03
N ALA A 81 -15.50 9.33 3.78
CA ALA A 81 -16.34 8.14 3.99
C ALA A 81 -17.67 8.45 4.70
N GLY A 82 -17.70 9.45 5.58
CA GLY A 82 -18.91 9.83 6.31
C GLY A 82 -19.89 10.73 5.54
N GLN A 83 -19.57 11.16 4.32
CA GLN A 83 -20.38 12.16 3.59
C GLN A 83 -21.45 11.54 2.68
N ASN A 84 -21.21 10.35 2.12
CA ASN A 84 -22.09 9.67 1.17
C ASN A 84 -21.62 8.22 0.91
N ASP A 85 -22.43 7.46 0.17
CA ASP A 85 -22.18 6.04 -0.13
C ASP A 85 -21.20 5.79 -1.31
N ARG A 86 -20.33 6.75 -1.63
CA ARG A 86 -19.32 6.58 -2.68
C ARG A 86 -18.00 6.09 -2.09
N THR A 87 -17.14 5.52 -2.93
CA THR A 87 -15.77 5.17 -2.56
C THR A 87 -15.02 6.39 -2.01
N PRO A 88 -14.54 6.35 -0.76
CA PRO A 88 -13.84 7.48 -0.15
C PRO A 88 -12.53 7.79 -0.85
N LEU A 89 -12.22 9.08 -1.01
CA LEU A 89 -10.96 9.54 -1.61
C LEU A 89 -10.58 10.87 -0.96
N ALA A 90 -9.33 10.95 -0.49
CA ALA A 90 -8.76 12.19 0.04
C ALA A 90 -7.71 12.75 -0.94
N VAL A 91 -7.79 14.05 -1.22
CA VAL A 91 -6.75 14.78 -1.96
C VAL A 91 -5.97 15.61 -0.95
N VAL A 92 -4.70 15.27 -0.74
CA VAL A 92 -3.85 15.89 0.28
C VAL A 92 -2.62 16.52 -0.36
N LYS A 93 -2.08 17.57 0.25
CA LYS A 93 -0.86 18.24 -0.23
C LYS A 93 -0.09 18.84 0.93
N GLN A 94 1.22 18.68 0.91
CA GLN A 94 2.14 19.47 1.72
C GLN A 94 2.58 20.71 0.93
N ASP A 95 2.89 21.81 1.63
CA ASP A 95 3.39 23.04 1.01
C ASP A 95 4.51 22.77 0.01
N ARG A 96 4.37 23.40 -1.17
CA ARG A 96 5.33 23.30 -2.29
C ARG A 96 5.54 21.87 -2.82
N ARG A 97 4.65 20.93 -2.53
CA ARG A 97 4.62 19.58 -3.13
C ARG A 97 3.46 19.42 -4.10
N LYS A 98 3.51 18.39 -4.95
CA LYS A 98 2.37 17.98 -5.78
C LYS A 98 1.27 17.37 -4.87
N PRO A 99 -0.02 17.56 -5.20
CA PRO A 99 -1.09 16.88 -4.48
C PRO A 99 -0.99 15.36 -4.68
N LEU A 100 -1.42 14.62 -3.67
CA LEU A 100 -1.50 13.17 -3.65
C LEU A 100 -2.96 12.75 -3.48
N VAL A 101 -3.30 11.64 -4.12
CA VAL A 101 -4.57 10.95 -3.90
C VAL A 101 -4.33 9.85 -2.87
N VAL A 102 -5.17 9.81 -1.84
CA VAL A 102 -5.19 8.76 -0.82
C VAL A 102 -6.53 8.04 -0.91
N ILE A 103 -6.45 6.74 -1.10
CA ILE A 103 -7.57 5.79 -1.20
C ILE A 103 -7.13 4.49 -0.53
N ASP A 104 -8.08 3.70 -0.04
CA ASP A 104 -7.76 2.38 0.52
C ASP A 104 -7.23 1.42 -0.55
N LEU A 105 -6.35 0.49 -0.13
CA LEU A 105 -5.67 -0.45 -1.02
C LEU A 105 -6.67 -1.28 -1.84
N ASP A 106 -7.73 -1.78 -1.20
CA ASP A 106 -8.73 -2.62 -1.86
C ASP A 106 -9.48 -1.86 -2.96
N ASP A 107 -9.81 -0.59 -2.72
CA ASP A 107 -10.48 0.25 -3.70
C ASP A 107 -9.54 0.66 -4.83
N PHE A 108 -8.27 0.94 -4.52
CA PHE A 108 -7.25 1.13 -5.54
C PHE A 108 -7.13 -0.10 -6.45
N LEU A 109 -7.06 -1.31 -5.87
CA LEU A 109 -6.95 -2.55 -6.64
C LEU A 109 -8.17 -2.81 -7.51
N LYS A 110 -9.39 -2.45 -7.06
CA LYS A 110 -10.60 -2.51 -7.91
C LYS A 110 -10.52 -1.59 -9.13
N LEU A 111 -9.79 -0.48 -9.04
CA LEU A 111 -9.61 0.47 -10.15
C LEU A 111 -8.55 0.03 -11.15
N VAL A 112 -7.51 -0.66 -10.69
CA VAL A 112 -6.36 -1.04 -11.55
C VAL A 112 -6.39 -2.49 -12.02
N ARG A 113 -7.21 -3.36 -11.40
CA ARG A 113 -7.42 -4.72 -11.91
C ARG A 113 -7.97 -4.65 -13.33
N ARG A 114 -7.47 -5.53 -14.19
CA ARG A 114 -7.90 -5.67 -15.58
C ARG A 114 -8.74 -6.92 -15.76
#